data_AF-A0A533ZBE5-F1
#
_entry.id   AF-A0A533ZBE5-F1
#
_cell.length_a   1.000
_cell.length_b   1.000
_cell.length_c   1.000
_cell.angle_alpha   90.00
_cell.angle_beta   90.00
_cell.angle_gamma   90.00
#
_symmetry.space_group_name_H-M   'P 1'
#
loop_
_entity.id
_entity.type
_entity.pdbx_description
1 polymer ?
#
loop_
_entity_poly.entity_id
_entity_poly.type
_entity_poly.pdbx_seq_one_letter_code
_entity_poly.pdbx_strand_id
1 'polypeptide(L)'
;MSASDVVIVGAGHNGLVAANYLAKAGLRVVVVERSDRVGGACVTDEIAPGFKVSAAAYVSGLFRPQIIEDLELAKFGLRQVAFDPQGFCPFPDGRYLLLWSDGKKTAKEIAKFSKKDAAAYPKYE
;
A
#
# COMPACT_ATOMS: atom_id res chain seq x y z
N MET A 1 32.82 17.52 2.46
CA MET A 1 31.43 17.04 2.70
C MET A 1 30.85 17.90 3.80
N SER A 2 29.68 18.50 3.63
CA SER A 2 29.00 19.14 4.77
C SER A 2 28.62 18.05 5.78
N ALA A 3 28.70 18.37 7.07
CA ALA A 3 28.26 17.43 8.11
C ALA A 3 26.75 17.22 7.95
N SER A 4 26.29 15.98 7.80
CA SER A 4 24.88 15.61 7.90
C SER A 4 24.55 15.28 9.35
N ASP A 5 23.32 15.56 9.78
CA ASP A 5 22.88 15.21 11.14
C ASP A 5 22.36 13.77 11.18
N VAL A 6 21.79 13.28 10.06
CA VAL A 6 21.30 11.90 9.91
C VAL A 6 21.65 11.35 8.53
N VAL A 7 22.06 10.08 8.47
CA VAL A 7 22.21 9.31 7.23
C VAL A 7 21.18 8.17 7.23
N ILE A 8 20.37 8.08 6.18
CA ILE A 8 19.44 6.97 5.96
C ILE A 8 19.97 6.11 4.82
N VAL A 9 20.10 4.81 5.08
CA VAL A 9 20.53 3.82 4.07
C VAL A 9 19.29 3.13 3.50
N GLY A 10 19.06 3.31 2.22
CA GLY A 10 17.91 2.82 1.46
C GLY A 10 16.88 3.92 1.17
N ALA A 11 16.64 4.20 -0.11
CA ALA A 11 15.64 5.14 -0.60
C ALA A 11 14.31 4.45 -0.95
N GLY A 12 13.89 3.47 -0.15
CA GLY A 12 12.54 2.92 -0.19
C GLY A 12 11.50 3.87 0.40
N HIS A 13 10.21 3.63 0.14
CA HIS A 13 9.12 4.48 0.65
C HIS A 13 9.22 4.76 2.17
N ASN A 14 9.57 3.76 2.99
CA ASN A 14 9.75 3.95 4.43
C ASN A 14 10.92 4.88 4.77
N GLY A 15 12.07 4.70 4.12
CA GLY A 15 13.25 5.54 4.30
C GLY A 15 13.00 6.98 3.85
N LEU A 16 12.29 7.16 2.74
CA LEU A 16 11.91 8.47 2.22
C LEU A 16 10.88 9.17 3.12
N VAL A 17 9.89 8.46 3.66
CA VAL A 17 8.96 9.02 4.66
C VAL A 17 9.72 9.49 5.89
N ALA A 18 10.59 8.64 6.44
CA ALA A 18 11.43 9.00 7.60
C ALA A 18 12.32 10.22 7.31
N ALA A 19 12.97 10.26 6.14
CA ALA A 19 13.80 11.37 5.70
C ALA A 19 13.01 12.69 5.68
N ASN A 20 11.79 12.67 5.14
CA ASN A 20 10.94 13.84 5.05
C ASN A 20 10.52 14.36 6.42
N TYR A 21 10.12 13.49 7.35
CA TYR A 21 9.79 13.91 8.71
C TYR A 21 10.99 14.49 9.46
N LEU A 22 12.18 13.89 9.34
CA LEU A 22 13.41 14.40 9.95
C LEU A 22 13.83 15.75 9.33
N ALA A 23 13.69 15.91 8.01
CA ALA A 23 13.95 17.16 7.33
C ALA A 23 12.95 18.25 7.77
N LYS A 24 11.65 17.93 7.92
CA LYS A 24 10.64 18.84 8.48
C LYS A 24 10.96 19.26 9.91
N ALA A 25 11.64 18.41 10.69
CA ALA A 25 12.14 18.75 12.02
C ALA A 25 13.43 19.61 12.01
N GLY A 26 13.92 20.02 10.83
CA GLY A 26 15.08 20.91 10.67
C GLY A 26 16.43 20.19 10.59
N LEU A 27 16.47 18.86 10.51
CA LEU A 27 17.71 18.10 10.41
C LEU A 27 18.21 18.04 8.96
N ARG A 28 19.54 18.07 8.78
CA ARG A 28 20.17 17.79 7.47
C ARG A 28 20.28 16.28 7.29
N VAL A 29 19.40 15.73 6.46
CA VAL A 29 19.32 14.30 6.17
C VAL A 29 20.00 13.99 4.84
N VAL A 30 20.86 12.98 4.83
CA VAL A 30 21.40 12.38 3.59
C VAL A 30 20.78 11.00 3.44
N VAL A 31 20.16 10.73 2.29
CA VAL A 31 19.67 9.40 1.94
C VAL A 31 20.61 8.80 0.91
N VAL A 32 21.09 7.59 1.15
CA VAL A 32 21.93 6.83 0.21
C VAL A 32 21.19 5.60 -0.26
N GLU A 33 21.23 5.33 -1.57
CA GLU A 33 20.59 4.20 -2.20
C GLU A 33 21.61 3.47 -3.07
N ARG A 34 21.53 2.15 -3.11
CA ARG A 34 22.40 1.31 -3.93
C ARG A 34 21.93 1.29 -5.39
N SER A 35 20.62 1.29 -5.61
CA SER A 35 20.02 1.29 -6.95
C SER A 35 20.21 2.62 -7.67
N ASP A 36 20.05 2.57 -8.99
CA ASP A 36 19.97 3.73 -9.88
C ASP A 36 18.69 4.57 -9.72
N ARG A 37 17.73 4.11 -8.92
CA ARG A 37 16.40 4.69 -8.75
C ARG A 37 15.93 4.60 -7.31
N VAL A 38 15.10 5.56 -6.91
CA VAL A 38 14.44 5.58 -5.59
C VAL A 38 13.07 4.91 -5.66
N GLY A 39 12.52 4.54 -4.51
CA GLY A 39 11.18 3.95 -4.35
C GLY A 39 11.19 2.59 -3.66
N GLY A 40 12.33 1.87 -3.70
CA GLY A 40 12.46 0.53 -3.11
C GLY A 40 11.38 -0.42 -3.65
N ALA A 41 10.62 -1.06 -2.77
CA ALA A 41 9.53 -1.95 -3.18
C ALA A 41 8.44 -1.28 -4.04
N CYS A 42 8.33 0.05 -4.02
CA CYS A 42 7.32 0.81 -4.77
C CYS A 42 7.74 1.21 -6.18
N VAL A 43 8.91 0.77 -6.65
CA VAL A 43 9.31 1.01 -8.05
C VAL A 43 8.37 0.27 -8.98
N THR A 44 8.14 0.86 -10.14
CA THR A 44 7.35 0.27 -11.23
C THR A 44 8.32 -0.22 -12.30
N ASP A 45 8.27 -1.52 -12.57
CA ASP A 45 9.07 -2.17 -13.61
C ASP A 45 8.17 -2.63 -14.76
N GLU A 46 8.74 -2.68 -15.95
CA GLU A 46 8.08 -3.29 -17.11
C GLU A 46 8.35 -4.80 -17.11
N ILE A 47 7.31 -5.59 -16.92
CA ILE A 47 7.41 -7.06 -16.79
C ILE A 47 7.12 -7.79 -18.12
N ALA A 48 6.49 -7.10 -19.06
CA ALA A 48 6.24 -7.52 -20.43
C ALA A 48 5.99 -6.27 -21.30
N PRO A 49 6.10 -6.34 -22.63
CA PRO A 49 5.94 -5.16 -23.50
C PRO A 49 4.62 -4.41 -23.25
N GLY A 50 4.72 -3.19 -22.76
CA GLY A 50 3.57 -2.33 -22.40
C GLY A 50 2.94 -2.59 -21.02
N PHE A 51 3.42 -3.58 -20.26
CA PHE A 51 2.88 -3.96 -18.97
C PHE A 51 3.82 -3.56 -17.83
N LYS A 52 3.35 -2.61 -17.01
CA LYS A 52 4.11 -2.04 -15.91
C LYS A 52 3.46 -2.35 -14.58
N VAL A 53 4.23 -2.90 -13.64
CA VAL A 53 3.76 -3.22 -12.29
C VAL A 53 4.87 -2.98 -11.27
N SER A 54 4.49 -2.74 -10.02
CA SER A 54 5.41 -2.97 -8.92
C SER A 54 5.43 -4.46 -8.58
N ALA A 55 6.61 -5.07 -8.62
CA ALA A 55 6.76 -6.49 -8.33
C ALA A 55 6.49 -6.85 -6.85
N ALA A 56 6.60 -5.87 -5.94
CA ALA A 56 6.56 -6.11 -4.50
C ALA A 56 5.48 -5.30 -3.75
N ALA A 57 5.08 -4.13 -4.24
CA ALA A 57 4.13 -3.23 -3.57
C ALA A 57 2.92 -2.92 -4.48
N TYR A 58 2.16 -3.96 -4.83
CA TYR A 58 0.95 -3.85 -5.66
C TYR A 58 -0.30 -3.41 -4.87
N VAL A 59 -0.23 -3.37 -3.54
CA VAL A 59 -1.24 -2.80 -2.64
C VAL A 59 -0.59 -1.86 -1.63
N SER A 60 -1.26 -0.75 -1.31
CA SER A 60 -0.79 0.25 -0.34
C SER A 60 -1.70 0.37 0.90
N GLY A 61 -2.50 -0.66 1.22
CA GLY A 61 -3.51 -0.59 2.27
C GLY A 61 -3.00 -0.30 3.69
N LEU A 62 -1.71 -0.53 3.96
CA LEU A 62 -1.06 -0.24 5.24
C LEU A 62 -0.40 1.16 5.28
N PHE A 63 -0.42 1.90 4.17
CA PHE A 63 0.13 3.24 4.11
C PHE A 63 -0.82 4.21 4.81
N ARG A 64 -0.37 4.77 5.95
CA ARG A 64 -1.22 5.56 6.84
C ARG A 64 -1.69 6.85 6.17
N PRO A 65 -3.00 7.17 6.16
CA PRO A 65 -3.51 8.43 5.62
C PRO A 65 -2.84 9.66 6.22
N GLN A 66 -2.48 9.61 7.51
CA GLN A 66 -1.79 10.70 8.20
C GLN A 66 -0.45 11.06 7.53
N ILE A 67 0.29 10.08 7.00
CA ILE A 67 1.56 10.33 6.29
C ILE A 67 1.32 11.08 4.99
N ILE A 68 0.21 10.77 4.29
CA ILE A 68 -0.17 11.44 3.04
C ILE A 68 -0.52 12.89 3.31
N GLU A 69 -1.26 13.14 4.38
CA GLU A 69 -1.68 14.48 4.81
C GLU A 69 -0.48 15.30 5.30
N ASP A 70 0.31 14.76 6.24
CA ASP A 70 1.46 15.44 6.84
C ASP A 70 2.52 15.86 5.81
N LEU A 71 2.76 14.99 4.82
CA LEU A 71 3.75 15.23 3.76
C LEU A 71 3.12 15.82 2.49
N GLU A 72 1.82 16.12 2.52
CA GLU A 72 1.05 16.72 1.44
C GLU A 72 1.22 16.00 0.10
N LEU A 73 1.33 14.66 0.13
CA LEU A 73 1.78 13.86 -1.01
C LEU A 73 0.85 13.98 -2.24
N ALA A 74 -0.42 14.33 -2.02
CA ALA A 74 -1.36 14.62 -3.11
C ALA A 74 -0.89 15.80 -3.99
N LYS A 75 -0.22 16.81 -3.43
CA LYS A 75 0.37 17.93 -4.18
C LYS A 75 1.51 17.48 -5.10
N PHE A 76 2.15 16.36 -4.76
CA PHE A 76 3.22 15.74 -5.53
C PHE A 76 2.71 14.60 -6.43
N GLY A 77 1.40 14.48 -6.60
CA GLY A 77 0.78 13.54 -7.54
C GLY A 77 0.47 12.15 -6.99
N LEU A 78 0.64 11.91 -5.68
CA LEU A 78 0.19 10.64 -5.09
C LEU A 78 -1.34 10.54 -5.18
N ARG A 79 -1.82 9.51 -5.89
CA ARG A 79 -3.23 9.14 -5.95
C ARG A 79 -3.40 7.69 -5.52
N GLN A 80 -4.13 7.47 -4.43
CA GLN A 80 -4.57 6.13 -4.05
C GLN A 80 -5.85 5.78 -4.78
N VAL A 81 -5.87 4.60 -5.39
CA VAL A 81 -7.06 4.08 -6.08
C VAL A 81 -7.57 2.91 -5.26
N ALA A 82 -8.73 3.10 -4.63
CA ALA A 82 -9.46 2.01 -4.02
C ALA A 82 -10.08 1.14 -5.12
N PHE A 83 -9.97 -0.17 -4.98
CA PHE A 83 -10.63 -1.14 -5.84
C PHE A 83 -11.65 -1.94 -5.03
N ASP A 84 -12.79 -2.23 -5.65
CA ASP A 84 -13.91 -2.98 -5.06
C ASP A 84 -14.48 -3.89 -6.16
N PRO A 85 -14.52 -5.22 -5.99
CA PRO A 85 -14.22 -5.99 -4.78
C PRO A 85 -12.72 -6.01 -4.42
N GLN A 86 -12.43 -6.03 -3.11
CA GLN A 86 -11.08 -6.06 -2.54
C GLN A 86 -10.42 -7.44 -2.63
N GLY A 87 -11.19 -8.50 -2.84
CA GLY A 87 -10.67 -9.85 -2.95
C GLY A 87 -11.58 -10.79 -3.73
N PHE A 88 -10.97 -11.77 -4.37
CA PHE A 88 -11.64 -12.86 -5.07
C PHE A 88 -10.94 -14.17 -4.72
N CYS A 89 -11.69 -15.11 -4.15
CA CYS A 89 -11.20 -16.44 -3.80
C CYS A 89 -11.98 -17.49 -4.60
N PRO A 90 -11.43 -18.00 -5.72
CA PRO A 90 -12.06 -19.05 -6.52
C PRO A 90 -11.87 -20.43 -5.89
N PHE A 91 -12.86 -21.31 -6.06
CA PHE A 91 -12.80 -22.72 -5.67
C PHE A 91 -12.78 -23.62 -6.91
N PRO A 92 -12.16 -24.81 -6.85
CA PRO A 92 -12.10 -25.74 -7.99
C PRO A 92 -13.46 -26.21 -8.51
N ASP A 93 -14.51 -26.14 -7.67
CA ASP A 93 -15.88 -26.52 -8.01
C ASP A 93 -16.69 -25.39 -8.67
N GLY A 94 -16.03 -24.27 -9.01
CA GLY A 94 -16.64 -23.12 -9.65
C GLY A 94 -17.33 -22.14 -8.70
N ARG A 95 -17.40 -22.44 -7.39
CA ARG A 95 -17.80 -21.44 -6.39
C ARG A 95 -16.71 -20.39 -6.21
N TYR A 96 -17.09 -19.25 -5.63
CA TYR A 96 -16.15 -18.20 -5.29
C TYR A 96 -16.65 -17.38 -4.10
N LEU A 97 -15.71 -16.72 -3.42
CA LEU A 97 -15.99 -15.71 -2.41
C LEU A 97 -15.45 -14.36 -2.89
N LEU A 98 -16.32 -13.35 -2.97
CA LEU A 98 -15.91 -11.96 -3.16
C LEU A 98 -15.84 -11.24 -1.81
N LEU A 99 -14.76 -10.51 -1.60
CA LEU A 99 -14.60 -9.61 -0.46
C LEU A 99 -14.81 -8.19 -0.96
N TRP A 100 -15.74 -7.47 -0.35
CA TRP A 100 -16.07 -6.10 -0.68
C TRP A 100 -15.65 -5.17 0.44
N SER A 101 -15.43 -3.91 0.09
CA SER A 101 -15.31 -2.82 1.07
C SER A 101 -16.59 -2.62 1.91
N ASP A 102 -17.75 -2.99 1.37
CA ASP A 102 -19.02 -3.02 2.11
C ASP A 102 -19.20 -4.36 2.84
N GLY A 103 -19.07 -4.32 4.17
CA GLY A 103 -19.22 -5.51 5.01
C GLY A 103 -20.57 -6.24 4.86
N LYS A 104 -21.65 -5.55 4.46
CA LYS A 104 -22.95 -6.20 4.18
C LYS A 104 -22.91 -7.02 2.89
N LYS A 105 -22.22 -6.53 1.86
CA LYS A 105 -22.00 -7.31 0.62
C LYS A 105 -21.12 -8.51 0.92
N THR A 106 -20.04 -8.33 1.68
CA THR A 106 -19.18 -9.44 2.12
C THR A 106 -19.96 -10.48 2.94
N ALA A 107 -20.81 -10.07 3.88
CA ALA A 107 -21.67 -11.00 4.63
C ALA A 107 -22.62 -11.80 3.72
N LYS A 108 -23.17 -11.20 2.65
CA LYS A 108 -24.00 -11.90 1.65
C LYS A 108 -23.19 -12.93 0.86
N GLU A 109 -21.94 -12.62 0.51
CA GLU A 109 -21.02 -13.55 -0.14
C GLU A 109 -20.68 -14.73 0.77
N ILE A 110 -20.37 -14.46 2.05
CA ILE A 110 -20.11 -15.50 3.07
C ILE A 110 -21.34 -16.41 3.26
N ALA A 111 -22.56 -15.86 3.21
CA ALA A 111 -23.80 -16.61 3.41
C ALA A 111 -24.02 -17.71 2.36
N LYS A 112 -23.38 -17.62 1.19
CA LYS A 112 -23.37 -18.68 0.17
C LYS A 112 -22.64 -19.95 0.64
N PHE A 113 -21.74 -19.82 1.62
CA PHE A 113 -20.95 -20.91 2.20
C PHE A 113 -21.42 -21.26 3.62
N SER A 114 -21.71 -20.26 4.44
CA SER A 114 -22.09 -20.44 5.85
C SER A 114 -22.97 -19.28 6.33
N LYS A 115 -24.25 -19.58 6.61
CA LYS A 115 -25.17 -18.61 7.22
C LYS A 115 -24.74 -18.19 8.63
N LYS A 116 -24.11 -19.11 9.36
CA LYS A 116 -23.60 -18.87 10.72
C LYS A 116 -22.47 -17.84 10.71
N ASP A 117 -21.50 -18.01 9.82
CA ASP A 117 -20.35 -17.10 9.75
C ASP A 117 -20.76 -15.74 9.17
N ALA A 118 -21.69 -15.72 8.22
CA ALA A 118 -22.28 -14.48 7.71
C ALA A 118 -22.96 -13.65 8.81
N ALA A 119 -23.64 -14.30 9.76
CA ALA A 119 -24.26 -13.63 10.91
C ALA A 119 -23.24 -13.17 11.96
N ALA A 120 -22.08 -13.83 12.05
CA ALA A 120 -21.01 -13.46 12.97
C ALA A 120 -20.10 -12.35 12.42
N TYR A 121 -19.95 -12.25 11.09
CA TYR A 121 -19.01 -11.35 10.42
C TYR A 121 -19.10 -9.87 10.85
N PRO A 122 -20.30 -9.25 10.99
CA PRO A 122 -20.39 -7.86 11.43
C PRO A 122 -19.89 -7.58 12.86
N LYS A 123 -19.64 -8.62 13.67
CA LYS A 123 -19.07 -8.49 15.02
C LYS A 123 -17.54 -8.59 15.02
N TYR A 124 -16.96 -9.08 13.93
CA TYR A 124 -15.53 -9.28 13.76
C TYR A 124 -14.85 -8.07 13.11
N GLU A 125 -15.50 -7.50 12.09
CA GLU A 125 -15.13 -6.22 11.45
C GLU A 125 -15.36 -5.03 12.39
#